data_AF-A0A259NHS3-F1
#
_entry.id   AF-A0A259NHS3-F1
#
_cell.length_a   1.000
_cell.length_b   1.000
_cell.length_c   1.000
_cell.angle_alpha   90.00
_cell.angle_beta   90.00
_cell.angle_gamma   90.00
#
_symmetry.space_group_name_H-M   'P 1'
#
loop_
_entity.id
_entity.type
_entity.pdbx_description
1 polymer ?
#
loop_
_entity_poly.entity_id
_entity_poly.type
_entity_poly.pdbx_seq_one_letter_code
_entity_poly.pdbx_strand_id
1 'polypeptide(L)'
;MGLENGCSDSQYLEALDQALSTMHDQFRPNFIIYLAGADPHEGDRLGKLKITQDGMRLRDDQVFQYGRDHQVPIAFSMAGGYGKEIDSTVKIHLQTIEVALSYARRYVNFSWPADYLRF
;
A
#
# COMPACT_ATOMS: atom_id res chain seq x y z
N MET A 1 13.67 7.08 5.70
CA MET A 1 14.30 6.45 6.89
C MET A 1 14.90 5.12 6.46
N GLY A 2 16.08 4.75 6.95
CA GLY A 2 16.63 3.41 6.70
C GLY A 2 16.11 2.46 7.77
N LEU A 3 15.36 1.42 7.37
CA LEU A 3 14.94 0.35 8.26
C LEU A 3 15.98 -0.77 8.24
N GLU A 4 16.13 -1.45 9.37
CA GLU A 4 17.03 -2.60 9.47
C GLU A 4 16.52 -3.76 8.61
N ASN A 5 17.45 -4.60 8.16
CA ASN A 5 17.07 -5.84 7.49
C ASN A 5 16.27 -6.72 8.46
N GLY A 6 15.22 -7.36 7.98
CA GLY A 6 14.36 -8.18 8.82
C GLY A 6 13.38 -7.39 9.69
N CYS A 7 13.20 -6.09 9.43
CA CYS A 7 12.21 -5.25 10.09
C CYS A 7 10.86 -5.97 10.21
N SER A 8 10.30 -5.96 11.43
CA SER A 8 9.00 -6.52 11.74
C SER A 8 7.85 -5.60 11.30
N ASP A 9 6.63 -6.13 11.26
CA ASP A 9 5.44 -5.38 10.91
C ASP A 9 5.27 -4.12 11.78
N SER A 10 5.41 -4.24 13.10
CA SER A 10 5.21 -3.10 14.02
C SER A 10 6.20 -1.98 13.78
N GLN A 11 7.49 -2.31 13.62
CA GLN A 11 8.55 -1.34 13.35
C GLN A 11 8.33 -0.63 12.00
N TYR A 12 7.86 -1.37 10.99
CA TYR A 12 7.57 -0.81 9.68
C TYR A 12 6.36 0.13 9.72
N LEU A 13 5.27 -0.29 10.37
CA LEU A 13 4.04 0.50 10.48
C LEU A 13 4.23 1.75 11.35
N GLU A 14 5.06 1.66 12.41
CA GLU A 14 5.45 2.81 13.22
C GLU A 14 6.29 3.81 12.39
N ALA A 15 7.26 3.32 11.62
CA ALA A 15 8.06 4.18 10.76
C ALA A 15 7.23 4.83 9.64
N LEU A 16 6.23 4.12 9.12
CA LEU A 16 5.29 4.66 8.13
C LEU A 16 4.42 5.76 8.75
N ASP A 17 3.85 5.53 9.93
CA ASP A 17 3.05 6.53 10.65
C ASP A 17 3.85 7.81 10.91
N GLN A 18 5.08 7.67 11.43
CA GLN A 18 5.99 8.78 11.63
C GLN A 18 6.33 9.51 10.32
N ALA A 19 6.53 8.78 9.23
CA ALA A 19 6.81 9.39 7.92
C ALA A 19 5.60 10.19 7.38
N LEU A 20 4.38 9.67 7.55
CA LEU A 20 3.15 10.35 7.15
C LEU A 20 2.89 11.60 8.00
N SER A 21 3.08 11.52 9.32
CA SER A 21 2.99 12.68 10.22
C SER A 21 4.04 13.74 9.86
N THR A 22 5.29 13.32 9.66
CA THR A 22 6.38 14.23 9.28
C THR A 22 6.08 14.92 7.94
N MET A 23 5.58 14.17 6.96
CA MET A 23 5.13 14.73 5.70
C MET A 23 4.06 15.79 5.95
N HIS A 24 3.00 15.48 6.70
CA HIS A 24 1.90 16.40 6.99
C HIS A 24 2.35 17.71 7.64
N ASP A 25 3.27 17.62 8.60
CA ASP A 25 3.78 18.77 9.35
C ASP A 25 4.69 19.66 8.48
N GLN A 26 5.44 19.06 7.55
CA GLN A 26 6.33 19.81 6.66
C GLN A 26 5.61 20.35 5.42
N PHE A 27 4.66 19.60 4.87
CA PHE A 27 3.94 19.94 3.65
C PHE A 27 2.61 19.19 3.60
N ARG A 28 1.51 19.93 3.40
CA ARG A 28 0.18 19.34 3.25
C ARG A 28 -0.11 19.02 1.78
N PRO A 29 0.00 17.76 1.33
CA PRO A 29 -0.22 17.42 -0.06
C PRO A 29 -1.67 17.63 -0.47
N ASN A 30 -1.88 18.16 -1.67
CA ASN A 30 -3.21 18.18 -2.30
C ASN A 30 -3.50 16.91 -3.10
N PHE A 31 -2.50 16.05 -3.32
CA PHE A 31 -2.60 14.79 -4.05
C PHE A 31 -1.41 13.89 -3.72
N ILE A 32 -1.62 12.57 -3.71
CA ILE A 32 -0.57 11.56 -3.47
C ILE A 32 -0.52 10.56 -4.63
N ILE A 33 0.70 10.25 -5.09
CA ILE A 33 1.00 9.09 -5.93
C ILE A 33 1.66 8.04 -5.05
N TYR A 34 0.95 6.95 -4.78
CA TYR A 34 1.44 5.85 -3.95
C TYR A 34 2.01 4.72 -4.80
N LEU A 35 3.30 4.43 -4.64
CA LEU A 35 3.96 3.28 -5.27
C LEU A 35 3.89 2.07 -4.34
N ALA A 36 2.90 1.21 -4.54
CA ALA A 36 2.63 0.04 -3.72
C ALA A 36 3.50 -1.15 -4.14
N GLY A 37 4.78 -1.12 -3.77
CA GLY A 37 5.70 -2.24 -3.98
C GLY A 37 5.37 -3.43 -3.08
N ALA A 38 5.43 -4.65 -3.61
CA ALA A 38 5.36 -5.90 -2.88
C ALA A 38 6.71 -6.33 -2.28
N ASP A 39 7.83 -5.69 -2.66
CA ASP A 39 9.16 -6.07 -2.22
C ASP A 39 9.49 -5.94 -0.72
N PRO A 40 8.73 -5.25 0.16
CA PRO A 40 8.92 -5.38 1.61
C PRO A 40 8.47 -6.74 2.17
N HIS A 41 7.69 -7.51 1.41
CA HIS A 41 7.12 -8.78 1.87
C HIS A 41 8.22 -9.80 2.19
N GLU A 42 8.01 -10.60 3.24
CA GLU A 42 9.01 -11.55 3.74
C GLU A 42 9.47 -12.62 2.73
N GLY A 43 8.62 -12.92 1.74
CA GLY A 43 8.88 -13.86 0.65
C GLY A 43 9.59 -13.26 -0.57
N ASP A 44 9.87 -11.95 -0.56
CA ASP A 44 10.58 -11.28 -1.64
C ASP A 44 12.07 -11.68 -1.68
N ARG A 45 12.63 -11.79 -2.90
CA ARG A 45 14.03 -12.17 -3.11
C ARG A 45 14.99 -10.98 -3.09
N LEU A 46 14.54 -9.81 -3.51
CA LEU A 46 15.37 -8.59 -3.60
C LEU A 46 15.16 -7.68 -2.39
N GLY A 47 13.95 -7.71 -1.82
CA GLY A 47 13.60 -7.07 -0.57
C GLY A 47 14.43 -7.57 0.61
N LYS A 48 14.69 -6.68 1.57
CA LYS A 48 15.44 -6.99 2.80
C LYS A 48 14.58 -6.94 4.07
N LEU A 49 13.30 -6.61 3.93
CA LEU A 49 12.37 -6.52 5.05
C LEU A 49 11.67 -7.87 5.25
N LYS A 50 10.97 -8.03 6.38
CA LYS A 50 10.24 -9.25 6.72
C LYS A 50 8.80 -8.91 7.08
N ILE A 51 8.17 -8.11 6.23
CA ILE A 51 6.78 -7.71 6.43
C ILE A 51 5.88 -8.88 6.04
N THR A 52 4.99 -9.27 6.94
CA THR A 52 4.04 -10.35 6.70
C THR A 52 2.98 -9.89 5.70
N GLN A 53 2.20 -10.83 5.17
CA GLN A 53 1.06 -10.47 4.33
C GLN A 53 0.06 -9.53 5.05
N ASP A 54 -0.19 -9.73 6.34
CA ASP A 54 -1.05 -8.86 7.16
C ASP A 54 -0.40 -7.48 7.37
N GLY A 55 0.91 -7.43 7.61
CA GLY A 55 1.66 -6.18 7.68
C GLY A 55 1.57 -5.36 6.38
N MET A 56 1.65 -6.04 5.23
CA MET A 56 1.47 -5.41 3.92
C MET A 56 0.04 -4.85 3.76
N ARG A 57 -0.98 -5.56 4.25
CA ARG A 57 -2.36 -5.09 4.26
C ARG A 57 -2.50 -3.82 5.11
N LEU A 58 -1.93 -3.84 6.31
CA LEU A 58 -1.99 -2.72 7.26
C LEU A 58 -1.25 -1.49 6.75
N ARG A 59 -0.12 -1.68 6.04
CA ARG A 59 0.56 -0.60 5.33
C ARG A 59 -0.37 0.07 4.33
N ASP A 60 -1.01 -0.71 3.47
CA ASP A 60 -1.91 -0.17 2.44
C ASP A 60 -3.07 0.57 3.11
N ASP A 61 -3.65 -0.01 4.17
CA ASP A 61 -4.71 0.60 4.97
C ASP A 61 -4.29 1.95 5.56
N GLN A 62 -3.11 2.05 6.19
CA GLN A 62 -2.58 3.30 6.76
C GLN A 62 -2.44 4.40 5.70
N VAL A 63 -1.92 4.08 4.51
CA VAL A 63 -1.76 5.07 3.43
C VAL A 63 -3.11 5.57 2.93
N PHE A 64 -4.06 4.66 2.67
CA PHE A 64 -5.38 5.07 2.18
C PHE A 64 -6.23 5.75 3.25
N GLN A 65 -6.08 5.36 4.52
CA GLN A 65 -6.70 6.01 5.66
C GLN A 65 -6.16 7.42 5.86
N TYR A 66 -4.85 7.63 5.73
CA TYR A 66 -4.27 8.98 5.73
C TYR A 66 -4.91 9.88 4.67
N GLY A 67 -5.04 9.38 3.43
CA GLY A 67 -5.70 10.11 2.35
C GLY A 67 -7.15 10.45 2.67
N ARG A 68 -7.90 9.49 3.21
CA ARG A 68 -9.28 9.69 3.65
C ARG A 68 -9.39 10.77 4.73
N ASP A 69 -8.62 10.65 5.80
CA ASP A 69 -8.73 11.51 6.99
C ASP A 69 -8.38 12.96 6.68
N HIS A 70 -7.47 13.17 5.75
CA HIS A 70 -7.04 14.50 5.32
C HIS A 70 -7.73 15.00 4.04
N GLN A 71 -8.69 14.23 3.51
CA GLN A 71 -9.39 14.52 2.25
C GLN A 71 -8.43 14.73 1.07
N VAL A 72 -7.33 13.97 1.03
CA VAL A 72 -6.31 14.01 -0.02
C VAL A 72 -6.55 12.88 -1.02
N PRO A 73 -6.83 13.18 -2.30
CA PRO A 73 -6.96 12.15 -3.32
C PRO A 73 -5.64 11.38 -3.52
N ILE A 74 -5.75 10.06 -3.64
CA ILE A 74 -4.63 9.16 -3.87
C ILE A 74 -4.84 8.40 -5.19
N ALA A 75 -3.85 8.48 -6.08
CA ALA A 75 -3.67 7.48 -7.12
C ALA A 75 -2.55 6.52 -6.69
N PHE A 76 -2.67 5.24 -7.03
CA PHE A 76 -1.62 4.28 -6.73
C PHE A 76 -1.28 3.42 -7.95
N SER A 77 -0.07 2.88 -7.95
CA SER A 77 0.39 1.87 -8.90
C SER A 77 1.05 0.74 -8.13
N MET A 78 0.86 -0.49 -8.61
CA MET A 78 1.73 -1.60 -8.24
C MET A 78 3.18 -1.25 -8.64
N ALA A 79 4.15 -1.62 -7.81
CA ALA A 79 5.58 -1.40 -8.07
C ALA A 79 6.38 -2.70 -7.92
N GLY A 80 7.58 -2.65 -7.33
CA GLY A 80 8.45 -3.83 -7.16
C GLY A 80 7.74 -5.04 -6.55
N GLY A 81 8.33 -6.22 -6.70
CA GLY A 81 7.67 -7.48 -6.34
C GLY A 81 8.37 -8.62 -7.07
N TYR A 82 9.28 -9.27 -6.36
CA TYR A 82 10.25 -10.23 -6.87
C TYR A 82 10.22 -11.51 -6.03
N GLY A 83 9.04 -11.86 -5.52
CA GLY A 83 8.77 -13.09 -4.79
C GLY A 83 9.30 -14.31 -5.54
N LYS A 84 9.81 -15.29 -4.78
CA LYS A 84 10.28 -16.56 -5.37
C LYS A 84 9.17 -17.28 -6.11
N GLU A 85 7.97 -17.26 -5.52
CA GLU A 85 6.75 -17.81 -6.09
C GLU A 85 5.87 -16.67 -6.63
N ILE A 86 5.53 -16.73 -7.92
CA ILE A 86 4.73 -15.69 -8.57
C ILE A 86 3.36 -15.50 -7.89
N ASP A 87 2.76 -16.59 -7.43
CA ASP A 87 1.46 -16.58 -6.75
C ASP A 87 1.49 -15.74 -5.46
N SER A 88 2.63 -15.70 -4.76
CA SER A 88 2.77 -14.86 -3.56
C SER A 88 2.77 -13.38 -3.95
N THR A 89 3.52 -13.00 -4.97
CA THR A 89 3.56 -11.61 -5.48
C THR A 89 2.18 -11.16 -5.98
N VAL A 90 1.48 -12.02 -6.73
CA VAL A 90 0.13 -11.74 -7.22
C VAL A 90 -0.85 -11.56 -6.05
N LYS A 91 -0.79 -12.39 -5.01
CA LYS A 91 -1.65 -12.25 -3.82
C LYS A 91 -1.44 -10.92 -3.11
N ILE A 92 -0.20 -10.47 -2.94
CA ILE A 92 0.08 -9.17 -2.31
C ILE A 92 -0.48 -8.01 -3.14
N HIS A 93 -0.27 -8.02 -4.45
CA HIS A 93 -0.82 -6.98 -5.32
C HIS A 93 -2.34 -6.98 -5.39
N LEU A 94 -2.97 -8.16 -5.45
CA LEU A 94 -4.43 -8.29 -5.41
C LEU A 94 -4.97 -7.72 -4.10
N GLN A 95 -4.35 -8.05 -2.97
CA GLN A 95 -4.71 -7.50 -1.66
C GLN A 95 -4.62 -5.96 -1.63
N THR A 96 -3.57 -5.36 -2.19
CA THR A 96 -3.46 -3.89 -2.30
C THR A 96 -4.63 -3.30 -3.10
N ILE A 97 -5.02 -3.93 -4.22
CA ILE A 97 -6.17 -3.50 -5.03
C ILE A 97 -7.48 -3.64 -4.25
N GLU A 98 -7.68 -4.73 -3.52
CA GLU A 98 -8.86 -4.96 -2.69
C GLU A 98 -8.99 -3.92 -1.57
N VAL A 99 -7.89 -3.59 -0.88
CA VAL A 99 -7.86 -2.51 0.11
C VAL A 99 -8.23 -1.18 -0.57
N ALA A 100 -7.57 -0.83 -1.67
CA ALA A 100 -7.88 0.41 -2.41
C ALA A 100 -9.35 0.49 -2.83
N LEU A 101 -9.92 -0.60 -3.34
CA LEU A 101 -11.33 -0.68 -3.71
C LEU A 101 -12.26 -0.49 -2.50
N SER A 102 -11.90 -1.01 -1.33
CA SER A 102 -12.68 -0.80 -0.10
C SER A 102 -12.74 0.69 0.30
N TYR A 103 -11.68 1.45 0.03
CA TYR A 103 -11.63 2.90 0.25
C TYR A 103 -12.38 3.67 -0.84
N ALA A 104 -12.24 3.25 -2.10
CA ALA A 104 -12.88 3.90 -3.24
C ALA A 104 -14.40 3.73 -3.24
N ARG A 105 -14.93 2.54 -2.92
CA ARG A 105 -16.38 2.21 -2.96
C ARG A 105 -17.26 3.17 -2.15
N ARG A 106 -16.70 3.93 -1.21
CA ARG A 106 -17.44 4.93 -0.42
C ARG A 106 -17.62 6.29 -1.12
N TYR A 107 -16.82 6.57 -2.14
CA TYR A 107 -16.87 7.80 -2.96
C TYR A 107 -17.38 7.55 -4.37
N VAL A 108 -17.37 6.29 -4.80
CA VAL A 108 -17.67 5.87 -6.16
C VAL A 108 -19.15 5.48 -6.25
N ASN A 109 -20.02 6.48 -6.44
CA ASN A 109 -21.33 6.30 -7.12
C ASN A 109 -21.13 6.18 -8.65
N PHE A 110 -20.03 5.55 -9.07
CA PHE A 110 -19.68 5.38 -10.47
C PHE A 110 -19.97 3.93 -10.84
N SER A 111 -21.01 3.73 -11.65
CA SER A 111 -21.28 2.47 -12.31
C SER A 111 -20.26 2.27 -13.43
N TRP A 112 -19.36 1.31 -13.27
CA TRP A 112 -18.51 0.86 -14.36
C TRP A 112 -19.38 0.27 -15.49
N PRO A 113 -19.12 0.59 -16.76
CA PRO A 113 -19.70 -0.14 -17.87
C PRO A 113 -19.42 -1.65 -17.72
N ALA A 114 -20.45 -2.48 -17.93
CA ALA A 114 -20.43 -3.92 -17.65
C ALA A 114 -19.34 -4.71 -18.42
N ASP A 115 -18.72 -4.06 -19.39
CA ASP A 115 -17.71 -4.53 -20.33
C ASP A 115 -16.27 -4.49 -19.79
N TYR A 116 -16.01 -3.84 -18.64
CA TYR A 116 -14.65 -3.71 -18.07
C TYR A 116 -14.23 -4.81 -17.07
N LEU A 117 -15.12 -5.72 -16.66
CA LEU A 117 -14.85 -6.74 -15.63
C LEU A 117 -14.71 -8.17 -16.21
N ARG A 118 -14.15 -8.31 -17.40
CA ARG A 118 -13.76 -9.63 -17.95
C ARG A 118 -12.26 -9.80 -17.87
N PHE A 119 -11.80 -10.31 -16.72
CA PHE A 119 -10.51 -10.99 -16.60
C PHE A 119 -10.79 -12.46 -16.31
#